data_AF-A0A2C9L2E0-F1
#
_entry.id   AF-A0A2C9L2E0-F1
#
_cell.length_a   1.000
_cell.length_b   1.000
_cell.length_c   1.000
_cell.angle_alpha   90.00
_cell.angle_beta   90.00
_cell.angle_gamma   90.00
#
_symmetry.space_group_name_H-M   'P 1'
#
loop_
_entity.id
_entity.type
_entity.pdbx_description
1 polymer ?
#
loop_
_entity_poly.entity_id
_entity_poly.type
_entity_poly.pdbx_seq_one_letter_code
_entity_poly.pdbx_strand_id
1 'polypeptide(L)'
;RENTLPVSQSTVTTVQARSVLDCALTCLSTNCTSFSFDDQQDTCDIGNITVSNVATSPLTNMYISCNANDGFKLLIKGSVIACVYLSNNQVDYISARENCKAMSSHLLTVKTLDKLQMLQDNYRSIKQIWIGLNDIEVENVFRWEDDNSVCDTTCRPMVFESGRY
;
A
#
# COMPACT_ATOMS: atom_id res chain seq x y z
N ARG A 1 26.71 -17.60 15.11
CA ARG A 1 26.34 -16.28 15.68
C ARG A 1 25.17 -15.79 14.85
N GLU A 2 23.95 -16.06 15.30
CA GLU A 2 22.74 -15.56 14.65
C GLU A 2 22.66 -14.06 14.91
N ASN A 3 22.81 -13.26 13.86
CA ASN A 3 22.43 -11.86 13.89
C ASN A 3 20.92 -11.81 13.68
N THR A 4 20.16 -11.95 14.76
CA THR A 4 18.76 -11.52 14.80
C THR A 4 18.75 -10.02 14.53
N LEU A 5 18.32 -9.64 13.33
CA LEU A 5 17.85 -8.28 13.04
C LEU A 5 16.82 -7.90 14.12
N PRO A 6 16.92 -6.71 14.74
CA PRO A 6 15.92 -6.28 15.70
C PRO A 6 14.59 -6.14 14.96
N VAL A 7 13.56 -6.81 15.45
CA VAL A 7 12.17 -6.56 15.07
C VAL A 7 11.92 -5.07 15.30
N SER A 8 11.63 -4.32 14.23
CA SER A 8 11.30 -2.90 14.31
C SER A 8 10.08 -2.72 15.22
N GLN A 9 10.30 -2.18 16.41
CA GLN A 9 9.22 -1.86 17.34
C GLN A 9 8.27 -0.87 16.66
N SER A 10 6.99 -1.22 16.61
CA SER A 10 5.91 -0.36 16.12
C SER A 10 5.81 0.88 17.02
N THR A 11 6.32 2.02 16.55
CA THR A 11 6.25 3.30 17.29
C THR A 11 4.88 3.93 17.09
N VAL A 12 3.87 3.41 17.79
CA VAL A 12 2.54 4.02 17.87
C VAL A 12 2.55 5.05 19.00
N THR A 13 2.07 6.26 18.73
CA THR A 13 1.96 7.35 19.71
C THR A 13 0.52 7.78 19.82
N THR A 14 -0.04 7.78 21.03
CA THR A 14 -1.38 8.32 21.28
C THR A 14 -1.30 9.82 21.54
N VAL A 15 -2.11 10.58 20.81
CA VAL A 15 -2.25 12.04 20.91
C VAL A 15 -3.72 12.42 21.09
N GLN A 16 -3.97 13.60 21.63
CA GLN A 16 -5.32 14.17 21.66
C GLN A 16 -5.67 14.73 20.29
N ALA A 17 -6.87 14.43 19.79
CA ALA A 17 -7.37 14.98 18.53
C ALA A 17 -8.88 15.20 18.65
N ARG A 18 -9.38 16.32 18.12
CA ARG A 18 -10.81 16.66 18.24
C ARG A 18 -11.65 16.17 17.06
N SER A 19 -11.00 15.58 16.07
CA SER A 19 -11.64 15.03 14.88
C SER A 19 -10.66 14.15 14.09
N VAL A 20 -11.20 13.36 13.17
CA VAL A 20 -10.43 12.61 12.17
C VAL A 20 -9.51 13.53 11.36
N LEU A 21 -9.95 14.75 11.03
CA LEU A 21 -9.14 15.71 10.26
C LEU A 21 -7.94 16.22 11.07
N ASP A 22 -8.14 16.52 12.35
CA ASP A 22 -7.08 16.95 13.28
C ASP A 22 -6.02 15.84 13.46
N CYS A 23 -6.50 14.60 13.59
CA CYS A 23 -5.66 13.40 13.66
C CYS A 23 -4.86 13.18 12.35
N ALA A 24 -5.51 13.34 11.18
CA ALA A 24 -4.86 13.23 9.88
C ALA A 24 -3.76 14.28 9.67
N LEU A 25 -4.01 15.54 10.07
CA LEU A 25 -3.03 16.62 9.98
C LEU A 25 -1.84 16.38 10.91
N THR A 26 -2.09 15.89 12.12
CA THR A 26 -1.04 15.52 13.08
C THR A 26 -0.18 14.38 12.53
N CYS A 27 -0.80 13.33 11.99
CA CYS A 27 -0.09 12.24 11.33
C CYS A 27 0.77 12.74 10.14
N LEU A 28 0.21 13.62 9.30
CA LEU A 28 0.94 14.20 8.18
C LEU A 28 2.16 15.01 8.64
N SER A 29 2.00 15.83 9.70
CA SER A 29 3.11 16.64 10.24
C SER A 29 4.24 15.80 10.86
N THR A 30 3.94 14.57 11.26
CA THR A 30 4.87 13.64 11.90
C THR A 30 5.40 12.58 10.92
N ASN A 31 5.08 12.68 9.62
CA ASN A 31 5.38 11.66 8.61
C ASN A 31 4.93 10.24 9.04
N CYS A 32 3.80 10.16 9.74
CA CYS A 32 3.22 8.91 10.18
C CYS A 32 2.60 8.14 8.99
N THR A 33 2.62 6.80 9.02
CA THR A 33 2.13 5.95 7.91
C THR A 33 0.64 5.64 8.04
N SER A 34 0.08 5.74 9.24
CA SER A 34 -1.31 5.44 9.53
C SER A 34 -1.73 6.04 10.85
N PHE A 35 -3.01 6.34 10.99
CA PHE A 35 -3.57 6.83 12.23
C PHE A 35 -4.90 6.13 12.53
N SER A 36 -5.30 6.07 13.79
CA SER A 36 -6.65 5.69 14.20
C SER A 36 -7.27 6.83 14.99
N PHE A 37 -8.59 6.92 14.96
CA PHE A 37 -9.33 7.91 15.72
C PHE A 37 -10.44 7.22 16.53
N ASP A 38 -10.45 7.49 17.84
CA ASP A 38 -11.50 7.09 18.77
C ASP A 38 -12.35 8.33 19.10
N ASP A 39 -13.59 8.32 18.63
CA ASP A 39 -14.55 9.42 18.76
C ASP A 39 -15.16 9.54 20.16
N GLN A 40 -15.05 8.51 21.00
CA GLN A 40 -15.53 8.55 22.38
C GLN A 40 -14.49 9.17 23.32
N GLN A 41 -13.22 8.98 23.00
CA GLN A 41 -12.10 9.39 23.85
C GLN A 41 -11.40 10.66 23.35
N ASP A 42 -11.77 11.18 22.16
CA ASP A 42 -11.08 12.28 21.48
C ASP A 42 -9.55 12.02 21.39
N THR A 43 -9.22 10.75 21.15
CA THR A 43 -7.83 10.28 21.04
C THR A 43 -7.53 9.76 19.65
N CYS A 44 -6.29 9.96 19.26
CA CYS A 44 -5.74 9.60 17.97
C CYS A 44 -4.46 8.82 18.20
N ASP A 45 -4.37 7.59 17.71
CA ASP A 45 -3.08 6.92 17.63
C ASP A 45 -2.45 7.25 16.27
N ILE A 46 -1.16 7.57 16.24
CA ILE A 46 -0.40 7.86 15.02
C ILE A 46 0.83 6.95 14.95
N GLY A 47 1.23 6.56 13.75
CA GLY A 47 2.45 5.79 13.51
C GLY A 47 2.22 4.63 12.55
N ASN A 48 2.84 3.48 12.82
CA ASN A 48 2.61 2.24 12.09
C ASN A 48 1.57 1.38 12.82
N ILE A 49 0.31 1.64 12.53
CA ILE A 49 -0.85 1.02 13.15
C ILE A 49 -1.21 -0.26 12.39
N THR A 50 -1.57 -1.28 13.15
CA THR A 50 -2.04 -2.58 12.70
C THR A 50 -3.24 -2.99 13.56
N VAL A 51 -4.05 -3.94 13.09
CA VAL A 51 -5.21 -4.44 13.87
C VAL A 51 -4.79 -4.94 15.25
N SER A 52 -3.55 -5.43 15.37
CA SER A 52 -2.99 -5.97 16.61
C SER A 52 -2.64 -4.93 17.67
N ASN A 53 -2.40 -3.66 17.30
CA ASN A 53 -1.87 -2.65 18.21
C ASN A 53 -2.82 -1.48 18.52
N VAL A 54 -4.04 -1.50 17.96
CA VAL A 54 -5.05 -0.42 18.11
C VAL A 54 -6.43 -0.92 18.58
N ALA A 55 -6.54 -2.20 18.92
CA ALA A 55 -7.80 -2.77 19.40
C ALA A 55 -8.12 -2.35 20.86
N THR A 56 -8.64 -1.14 21.06
CA THR A 56 -9.19 -0.69 22.35
C THR A 56 -10.69 -0.33 22.30
N SER A 57 -11.30 -0.13 21.12
CA SER A 57 -12.75 0.12 20.99
C SER A 57 -13.32 -0.35 19.64
N PRO A 58 -14.58 -0.87 19.59
CA PRO A 58 -15.25 -1.27 18.36
C PRO A 58 -15.64 -0.10 17.42
N LEU A 59 -15.51 1.15 17.88
CA LEU A 59 -15.79 2.35 17.08
C LEU A 59 -14.52 2.99 16.47
N THR A 60 -13.35 2.42 16.74
CA THR A 60 -12.08 2.94 16.23
C THR A 60 -11.94 2.66 14.74
N ASN A 61 -11.92 3.71 13.93
CA ASN A 61 -11.61 3.60 12.50
C ASN A 61 -10.11 3.76 12.27
N MET A 62 -9.54 2.86 11.47
CA MET A 62 -8.14 2.93 11.04
C MET A 62 -8.04 3.63 9.68
N TYR A 63 -7.09 4.56 9.57
CA TYR A 63 -6.84 5.36 8.38
C TYR A 63 -5.39 5.21 7.93
N ILE A 64 -5.19 5.08 6.63
CA ILE A 64 -3.85 4.99 6.02
C ILE A 64 -3.44 6.39 5.57
N SER A 65 -2.24 6.81 5.96
CA SER A 65 -1.62 8.03 5.45
C SER A 65 -0.94 7.71 4.12
N CYS A 66 -1.17 8.55 3.11
CA CYS A 66 -0.45 8.49 1.84
C CYS A 66 0.41 9.74 1.71
N ASN A 67 1.73 9.58 1.87
CA ASN A 67 2.63 10.73 1.92
C ASN A 67 2.81 11.35 0.52
N ALA A 68 2.01 12.37 0.23
CA ALA A 68 2.09 13.10 -1.03
C ALA A 68 3.42 13.85 -1.22
N ASN A 69 4.14 14.17 -0.13
CA ASN A 69 5.44 14.84 -0.21
C ASN A 69 6.52 13.93 -0.81
N ASP A 70 6.38 12.61 -0.65
CA ASP A 70 7.27 11.62 -1.25
C ASP A 70 6.87 11.29 -2.71
N GLY A 71 5.92 12.04 -3.27
CA GLY A 71 5.41 11.88 -4.62
C GLY A 71 4.36 10.78 -4.79
N PHE A 72 3.92 10.15 -3.70
CA PHE A 72 2.81 9.19 -3.75
C PHE A 72 1.47 9.89 -4.00
N LYS A 73 0.54 9.16 -4.59
CA LYS A 73 -0.82 9.61 -4.89
C LYS A 73 -1.82 8.61 -4.33
N LEU A 74 -2.84 9.12 -3.66
CA LEU A 74 -3.96 8.32 -3.20
C LEU A 74 -4.93 8.10 -4.37
N LEU A 75 -5.12 6.85 -4.77
CA LEU A 75 -6.07 6.43 -5.79
C LEU A 75 -7.22 5.68 -5.13
N ILE A 76 -8.45 5.99 -5.54
CA ILE A 76 -9.68 5.40 -5.00
C ILE A 76 -10.55 4.91 -6.16
N LYS A 77 -11.04 3.68 -6.06
CA LYS A 77 -11.98 3.08 -7.01
C LYS A 77 -12.88 2.12 -6.25
N GLY A 78 -14.19 2.37 -6.26
CA GLY A 78 -15.13 1.63 -5.42
C GLY A 78 -14.75 1.76 -3.94
N SER A 79 -14.60 0.62 -3.26
CA SER A 79 -14.14 0.54 -1.87
C SER A 79 -12.63 0.28 -1.76
N VAL A 80 -11.91 0.22 -2.88
CA VAL A 80 -10.46 0.00 -2.90
C VAL A 80 -9.74 1.34 -2.82
N ILE A 81 -8.71 1.37 -1.98
CA ILE A 81 -7.80 2.50 -1.80
C ILE A 81 -6.38 2.00 -2.05
N ALA A 82 -5.58 2.78 -2.79
CA ALA A 82 -4.17 2.51 -3.02
C ALA A 82 -3.34 3.79 -2.91
N CYS A 83 -2.21 3.74 -2.19
CA CYS A 83 -1.21 4.81 -2.18
C CYS A 83 -0.10 4.44 -3.18
N VAL A 84 -0.05 5.13 -4.32
CA VAL A 84 0.75 4.73 -5.48
C VAL A 84 1.76 5.79 -5.85
N TYR A 85 3.02 5.38 -6.01
CA TYR A 85 4.06 6.19 -6.63
C TYR A 85 4.33 5.65 -8.04
N LEU A 86 4.38 6.53 -9.03
CA LEU A 86 4.75 6.18 -10.40
C LEU A 86 6.16 6.71 -10.69
N SER A 87 7.09 5.80 -10.95
CA SER A 87 8.45 6.14 -11.38
C SER A 87 8.46 6.63 -12.84
N ASN A 88 9.25 7.67 -13.12
CA ASN A 88 9.52 8.15 -14.48
C ASN A 88 10.73 7.44 -15.13
N ASN A 89 11.46 6.62 -14.37
CA ASN A 89 12.65 5.92 -14.87
C ASN A 89 12.25 4.61 -15.54
N GLN A 90 12.72 4.40 -16.77
CA GLN A 90 12.59 3.13 -17.47
C GLN A 90 13.76 2.22 -17.08
N VAL A 91 13.46 1.17 -16.34
CA VAL A 91 14.42 0.18 -15.85
C VAL A 91 13.85 -1.22 -16.04
N ASP A 92 14.68 -2.26 -15.92
CA ASP A 92 14.20 -3.64 -15.90
C ASP A 92 13.35 -3.94 -14.64
N TYR A 93 12.66 -5.10 -14.65
CA TYR A 93 11.78 -5.50 -13.55
C TYR A 93 12.49 -5.58 -12.20
N ILE A 94 13.70 -6.15 -12.17
CA ILE A 94 14.45 -6.36 -10.91
C ILE A 94 14.84 -5.00 -10.33
N SER A 95 15.36 -4.10 -11.16
CA SER A 95 15.68 -2.73 -10.78
C SER A 95 14.42 -1.97 -10.29
N ALA A 96 13.28 -2.11 -10.98
CA ALA A 96 12.03 -1.49 -10.57
C ALA A 96 11.56 -1.99 -9.19
N ARG A 97 11.64 -3.30 -8.97
CA ARG A 97 11.33 -3.97 -7.70
C ARG A 97 12.19 -3.43 -6.56
N GLU A 98 13.51 -3.38 -6.74
CA GLU A 98 14.42 -2.90 -5.70
C GLU A 98 14.23 -1.40 -5.42
N ASN A 99 13.92 -0.59 -6.43
CA ASN A 99 13.56 0.81 -6.22
C ASN A 99 12.30 0.96 -5.35
N CYS A 100 11.25 0.18 -5.59
CA CYS A 100 10.05 0.20 -4.74
C CYS A 100 10.37 -0.23 -3.29
N LYS A 101 11.20 -1.27 -3.11
CA LYS A 101 11.64 -1.72 -1.78
C LYS A 101 12.44 -0.65 -1.04
N ALA A 102 13.31 0.08 -1.73
CA ALA A 102 14.07 1.18 -1.15
C ALA A 102 13.14 2.31 -0.62
N MET A 103 11.93 2.42 -1.17
CA MET A 103 10.88 3.34 -0.70
C MET A 103 9.97 2.71 0.38
N SER A 104 10.40 1.63 1.03
CA SER A 104 9.58 0.85 1.98
C SER A 104 8.23 0.41 1.40
N SER A 105 8.22 0.11 0.09
CA SER A 105 7.05 -0.29 -0.68
C SER A 105 7.40 -1.50 -1.57
N HIS A 106 6.51 -1.84 -2.48
CA HIS A 106 6.64 -2.93 -3.43
C HIS A 106 6.00 -2.52 -4.76
N LEU A 107 6.31 -3.23 -5.84
CA LEU A 107 5.63 -3.00 -7.12
C LEU A 107 4.13 -3.26 -6.95
N LEU A 108 3.30 -2.41 -7.58
CA LEU A 108 1.86 -2.43 -7.38
C LEU A 108 1.25 -3.80 -7.71
N THR A 109 0.53 -4.38 -6.76
CA THR A 109 -0.21 -5.64 -6.96
C THR A 109 -1.63 -5.38 -7.43
N VAL A 110 -2.05 -6.08 -8.47
CA VAL A 110 -3.33 -5.88 -9.15
C VAL A 110 -4.16 -7.15 -9.00
N LYS A 111 -4.69 -7.35 -7.79
CA LYS A 111 -5.47 -8.55 -7.41
C LYS A 111 -6.99 -8.39 -7.57
N THR A 112 -7.46 -7.20 -7.90
CA THR A 112 -8.88 -6.88 -8.07
C THR A 112 -9.12 -6.05 -9.32
N LEU A 113 -10.34 -6.15 -9.87
CA LEU A 113 -10.74 -5.36 -11.02
C LEU A 113 -10.66 -3.85 -10.73
N ASP A 114 -11.03 -3.42 -9.53
CA ASP A 114 -10.92 -2.01 -9.12
C ASP A 114 -9.48 -1.51 -9.20
N LYS A 115 -8.48 -2.29 -8.76
CA LYS A 115 -7.06 -1.91 -8.89
C LYS A 115 -6.61 -1.87 -10.36
N LEU A 116 -7.12 -2.77 -11.20
CA LEU A 116 -6.82 -2.75 -12.63
C LEU A 116 -7.40 -1.49 -13.28
N GLN A 117 -8.65 -1.15 -12.95
CA GLN A 117 -9.30 0.07 -13.43
C GLN A 117 -8.61 1.33 -12.90
N MET A 118 -8.12 1.36 -11.66
CA MET A 118 -7.30 2.47 -11.16
C MET A 118 -6.10 2.74 -12.08
N LEU A 119 -5.39 1.69 -12.50
CA LEU A 119 -4.26 1.83 -13.42
C LEU A 119 -4.71 2.35 -14.79
N GLN A 120 -5.79 1.79 -15.34
CA GLN A 120 -6.32 2.20 -16.64
C GLN A 120 -6.82 3.64 -16.64
N ASP A 121 -7.48 4.09 -15.58
CA ASP A 121 -8.05 5.44 -15.49
C ASP A 121 -6.96 6.50 -15.30
N ASN A 122 -5.93 6.20 -14.51
CA ASN A 122 -4.91 7.19 -14.12
C ASN A 122 -3.65 7.17 -15.00
N TYR A 123 -3.35 6.04 -15.64
CA TYR A 123 -2.07 5.83 -16.33
C TYR A 123 -2.20 5.25 -17.75
N ARG A 124 -3.39 5.36 -18.38
CA ARG A 124 -3.67 4.86 -19.74
C ARG A 124 -2.68 5.32 -20.81
N SER A 125 -2.16 6.54 -20.68
CA SER A 125 -1.26 7.14 -21.67
C SER A 125 0.16 6.57 -21.62
N ILE A 126 0.50 5.81 -20.58
CA ILE A 126 1.81 5.21 -20.40
C ILE A 126 1.86 3.87 -21.13
N LYS A 127 2.85 3.69 -21.99
CA LYS A 127 2.95 2.52 -22.87
C LYS A 127 3.22 1.23 -22.10
N GLN A 128 4.10 1.28 -21.10
CA GLN A 128 4.58 0.11 -20.36
C GLN A 128 4.85 0.52 -18.91
N ILE A 129 4.30 -0.26 -17.98
CA ILE A 129 4.46 -0.09 -16.53
C ILE A 129 4.73 -1.46 -15.94
N TRP A 130 5.72 -1.57 -15.06
CA TRP A 130 5.92 -2.77 -14.26
C TRP A 130 4.88 -2.85 -13.12
N ILE A 131 4.23 -3.99 -13.01
CA ILE A 131 3.39 -4.36 -11.86
C ILE A 131 4.09 -5.45 -11.04
N GLY A 132 3.65 -5.70 -9.82
CA GLY A 132 4.30 -6.65 -8.90
C GLY A 132 3.98 -8.11 -9.15
N LEU A 133 3.78 -8.55 -10.40
CA LEU A 133 3.55 -9.95 -10.75
C LEU A 133 4.80 -10.52 -11.42
N ASN A 134 5.31 -11.65 -10.92
CA ASN A 134 6.50 -12.31 -11.46
C ASN A 134 6.48 -13.82 -11.24
N ASP A 135 7.28 -14.55 -12.01
CA ASP A 135 7.52 -15.99 -11.88
C ASP A 135 9.02 -16.30 -11.73
N ILE A 136 9.76 -15.37 -11.11
CA ILE A 136 11.23 -15.45 -10.97
C ILE A 136 11.68 -16.70 -10.21
N GLU A 137 10.92 -17.10 -9.17
CA GLU A 137 11.26 -18.24 -8.33
C GLU A 137 11.04 -19.57 -9.05
N VAL A 138 9.90 -19.70 -9.75
CA VAL A 138 9.51 -20.90 -10.49
C VAL A 138 8.75 -20.46 -11.73
N GLU A 139 9.35 -20.71 -12.89
CA GLU A 139 8.75 -20.43 -14.20
C GLU A 139 7.31 -20.96 -14.30
N ASN A 140 6.40 -20.15 -14.85
CA ASN A 140 4.95 -20.40 -14.91
C ASN A 140 4.19 -20.36 -13.57
N VAL A 141 4.86 -20.11 -12.44
CA VAL A 141 4.21 -19.90 -11.14
C VAL A 141 4.30 -18.43 -10.77
N PHE A 142 3.30 -17.67 -11.22
CA PHE A 142 3.24 -16.23 -10.98
C PHE A 142 2.86 -15.91 -9.53
N ARG A 143 3.63 -15.04 -8.88
CA ARG A 143 3.46 -14.58 -7.51
C ARG A 143 3.42 -13.06 -7.42
N TRP A 144 2.69 -12.57 -6.43
CA TRP A 144 2.60 -11.13 -6.13
C TRP A 144 3.69 -10.68 -5.15
N GLU A 145 4.28 -9.51 -5.38
CA GLU A 145 5.35 -8.94 -4.55
C GLU A 145 4.93 -8.50 -3.14
N ASP A 146 3.63 -8.37 -2.86
CA ASP A 146 3.12 -7.92 -1.55
C ASP A 146 3.12 -9.02 -0.49
N ASP A 147 2.62 -10.21 -0.83
CA ASP A 147 2.38 -11.31 0.11
C ASP A 147 2.84 -12.68 -0.41
N ASN A 148 3.51 -12.71 -1.57
CA ASN A 148 3.97 -13.93 -2.23
C ASN A 148 2.85 -14.92 -2.64
N SER A 149 1.58 -14.47 -2.62
CA SER A 149 0.44 -15.28 -3.06
C SER A 149 0.54 -15.61 -4.55
N VAL A 150 0.10 -16.81 -4.91
CA VAL A 150 0.07 -17.28 -6.29
C VAL A 150 -1.10 -16.61 -7.02
N CYS A 151 -0.84 -16.10 -8.22
CA CYS A 151 -1.89 -15.68 -9.15
C CYS A 151 -2.58 -16.93 -9.74
N ASP A 152 -3.70 -17.29 -9.15
CA ASP A 152 -4.48 -18.48 -9.47
C ASP A 152 -5.46 -18.26 -10.66
N THR A 153 -6.47 -19.13 -10.77
CA THR A 153 -7.50 -19.10 -11.82
C THR A 153 -8.37 -17.84 -11.80
N THR A 154 -8.43 -17.10 -10.70
CA THR A 154 -9.22 -15.86 -10.59
C THR A 154 -8.41 -14.68 -11.12
N CYS A 155 -7.14 -14.63 -10.76
CA CYS A 155 -6.23 -13.55 -11.15
C CYS A 155 -5.82 -13.63 -12.64
N ARG A 156 -5.55 -14.84 -13.14
CA ARG A 156 -4.99 -15.05 -14.49
C ARG A 156 -5.80 -14.42 -15.63
N PRO A 157 -7.12 -14.64 -15.77
CA PRO A 157 -7.90 -14.01 -16.84
C PRO A 157 -7.95 -12.48 -16.69
N MET A 158 -7.97 -11.98 -15.45
CA MET A 158 -7.98 -10.54 -15.18
C MET A 158 -6.68 -9.86 -15.59
N VAL A 159 -5.52 -10.51 -15.44
CA VAL A 159 -4.22 -9.87 -15.75
C VAL A 159 -3.77 -10.15 -17.19
N PHE A 160 -3.94 -11.38 -17.68
CA PHE A 160 -3.39 -11.80 -18.98
C PHE A 160 -4.39 -11.75 -20.13
N GLU A 161 -5.70 -11.76 -19.85
CA GLU A 161 -6.75 -11.83 -20.88
C GLU A 161 -7.59 -10.55 -20.98
N SER A 162 -7.31 -9.54 -20.16
CA SER A 162 -8.05 -8.27 -20.10
C SER A 162 -7.84 -7.33 -21.31
N GLY A 163 -7.19 -7.79 -22.37
CA GLY A 163 -7.10 -7.11 -23.67
C GLY A 163 -8.33 -7.27 -24.59
N ARG A 164 -9.48 -7.72 -24.06
CA ARG A 164 -10.71 -7.97 -24.84
C ARG A 164 -11.90 -7.04 -24.52
N TYR A 165 -11.69 -5.95 -23.77
CA TYR A 165 -12.73 -4.96 -23.46
C TYR A 165 -12.36 -3.57 -23.99
#